data_AF-A0A6G4CYZ7-F1
#
_entry.id   AF-A0A6G4CYZ7-F1
#
_cell.length_a   1.000
_cell.length_b   1.000
_cell.length_c   1.000
_cell.angle_alpha   90.00
_cell.angle_beta   90.00
_cell.angle_gamma   90.00
#
_symmetry.space_group_name_H-M   'P 1'
#
loop_
_entity.id
_entity.type
_entity.pdbx_description
1 polymer ?
#
loop_
_entity_poly.entity_id
_entity_poly.type
_entity_poly.pdbx_seq_one_letter_code
_entity_poly.pdbx_strand_id
1 'polypeptide(L)' 'MKIDRLISIIMVLLNNERISAIKLAEMFEVTPRTIYRDID' A
#
# COMPACT_ATOMS: atom_id res chain seq x y z
N MET A 1 1.29 13.02 3.03
CA MET A 1 0.53 11.82 3.50
C MET A 1 0.01 10.95 2.36
N LYS A 2 -0.89 11.43 1.48
CA LYS A 2 -1.43 10.58 0.39
C LYS A 2 -0.36 10.20 -0.66
N ILE A 3 0.44 11.18 -1.11
CA ILE A 3 1.47 10.95 -2.14
C ILE A 3 2.62 10.08 -1.62
N ASP A 4 3.11 10.35 -0.41
CA ASP A 4 4.26 9.61 0.16
C ASP A 4 3.96 8.12 0.28
N ARG A 5 2.76 7.77 0.77
CA ARG A 5 2.34 6.37 0.90
C ARG A 5 2.06 5.73 -0.45
N LEU A 6 1.49 6.47 -1.40
CA LEU A 6 1.32 5.99 -2.78
C LEU A 6 2.65 5.65 -3.45
N ILE A 7 3.66 6.51 -3.31
CA ILE A 7 5.02 6.26 -3.83
C ILE A 7 5.62 5.02 -3.17
N SER A 8 5.47 4.88 -1.85
CA SER A 8 5.94 3.70 -1.12
C SER A 8 5.24 2.41 -1.57
N ILE A 9 3.91 2.45 -1.80
CA ILE A 9 3.15 1.32 -2.33
C ILE A 9 3.67 0.94 -3.73
N ILE A 10 3.93 1.93 -4.59
CA ILE A 10 4.50 1.69 -5.93
C ILE A 10 5.89 1.04 -5.82
N MET A 11 6.78 1.53 -4.95
CA MET A 11 8.10 0.92 -4.74
C MET A 11 8.00 -0.53 -4.26
N VAL A 12 7.04 -0.84 -3.38
CA VAL A 12 6.79 -2.21 -2.92
C VAL A 12 6.34 -3.10 -4.08
N LEU A 13 5.44 -2.61 -4.93
CA LEU A 13 4.92 -3.35 -6.10
C LEU A 13 5.95 -3.54 -7.21
N LEU A 14 6.89 -2.61 -7.38
CA LEU A 14 8.01 -2.78 -8.32
C LEU A 14 8.94 -3.93 -7.91
N ASN A 15 9.07 -4.18 -6.60
CA ASN A 15 9.89 -5.26 -6.06
C ASN A 15 9.14 -6.59 -5.87
N ASN A 16 7.81 -6.59 -5.96
CA ASN A 16 6.96 -7.76 -5.71
C ASN A 16 5.85 -7.82 -6.77
N GLU A 17 5.84 -8.88 -7.59
CA GLU A 17 4.84 -9.02 -8.67
C GLU A 17 3.38 -8.89 -8.18
N ARG A 18 3.06 -9.42 -6.99
CA ARG A 18 1.75 -9.27 -6.33
C ARG A 18 1.89 -9.23 -4.82
N ILE A 19 1.12 -8.36 -4.19
CA ILE A 19 0.98 -8.29 -2.73
C ILE A 19 -0.48 -8.05 -2.35
N SER A 20 -0.93 -8.64 -1.24
CA SER A 20 -2.29 -8.42 -0.75
C SER A 20 -2.41 -7.06 -0.05
N ALA A 21 -3.60 -6.46 -0.12
CA ALA A 21 -3.89 -5.21 0.59
C ALA A 21 -3.76 -5.35 2.12
N ILE A 22 -3.98 -6.56 2.67
CA ILE A 22 -3.78 -6.87 4.09
C ILE A 22 -2.31 -6.74 4.46
N LYS A 23 -1.40 -7.31 3.65
CA LYS A 23 0.04 -7.26 3.91
C LYS A 23 0.58 -5.83 3.74
N LEU A 24 0.08 -5.08 2.77
CA LEU A 24 0.36 -3.64 2.67
C LEU A 24 -0.11 -2.88 3.92
N ALA A 25 -1.32 -3.18 4.39
CA ALA A 25 -1.89 -2.54 5.57
C ALA A 25 -1.05 -2.79 6.84
N GLU A 26 -0.57 -4.02 7.03
CA GLU A 26 0.36 -4.37 8.11
C GLU A 26 1.68 -3.59 8.00
N MET A 27 2.30 -3.54 6.82
CA MET A 27 3.59 -2.83 6.62
C MET A 27 3.49 -1.32 6.86
N PHE A 28 2.34 -0.71 6.56
CA PHE A 28 2.11 0.72 6.73
C PHE A 28 1.37 1.06 8.03
N GLU A 29 1.15 0.07 8.90
CA GLU A 29 0.41 0.22 10.17
C GLU A 29 -0.95 0.91 10.01
N VAL A 30 -1.67 0.52 8.95
CA VAL A 30 -2.99 1.05 8.63
C VAL A 30 -4.02 -0.06 8.47
N THR A 31 -5.27 0.32 8.21
CA THR A 31 -6.32 -0.64 7.88
C THR A 31 -6.32 -0.98 6.38
N PRO A 32 -6.75 -2.18 5.97
CA PRO A 32 -6.91 -2.52 4.56
C PRO A 32 -7.80 -1.53 3.80
N ARG A 33 -8.85 -1.00 4.46
CA ARG A 33 -9.72 0.06 3.89
C ARG A 33 -8.95 1.33 3.52
N THR A 34 -7.89 1.64 4.25
CA THR A 34 -7.03 2.79 3.93
C THR A 34 -6.22 2.54 2.67
N ILE A 35 -5.66 1.33 2.52
CA ILE A 35 -4.96 0.92 1.30
C ILE A 35 -5.88 0.96 0.08
N TYR A 36 -7.11 0.43 0.19
CA TYR A 36 -8.08 0.52 -0.89
C TYR A 36 -8.41 1.97 -1.25
N ARG A 37 -8.57 2.86 -0.27
CA ARG A 37 -8.83 4.30 -0.51
C ARG A 37 -7.63 5.05 -1.11
N ASP A 38 -6.40 4.54 -0.91
CA ASP A 38 -5.23 5.17 -1.52
C ASP A 38 -5.06 4.74 -2.98
N ILE A 39 -5.48 3.52 -3.32
CA ILE A 39 -5.40 2.95 -4.67
C ILE A 39 -6.59 3.40 -5.55
N ASP A 40 -7.73 3.72 -4.93
CA ASP A 40 -8.92 4.33 -5.53
C ASP A 40 -8.76 5.85 -5.71
#